data_AF-A0A961RMI8-F1
#
_entry.id   AF-A0A961RMI8-F1
#
_cell.length_a   1.000
_cell.length_b   1.000
_cell.length_c   1.000
_cell.angle_alpha   90.00
_cell.angle_beta   90.00
_cell.angle_gamma   90.00
#
_symmetry.space_group_name_H-M   'P 1'
#
loop_
_entity.id
_entity.type
_entity.pdbx_description
1 polymer ?
#
loop_
_entity_poly.entity_id
_entity_poly.type
_entity_poly.pdbx_seq_one_letter_code
_entity_poly.pdbx_strand_id
1 'polypeptide(L)'
;MKTVATVFPVLAGLVSPAGAQERQCGWYVILGCSPDAYGAEKTLESVRGVVLPGSAGAHVVETDAYPDFNPGLFCVVDGPFESQAQGENVHWPDMVPGAYVKRGC
;
A
#
# COMPACT_ATOMS: atom_id res chain seq x y z
N MET A 1 42.21 34.73 38.01
CA MET A 1 41.43 33.57 37.54
C MET A 1 40.65 34.01 36.31
N LYS A 2 41.01 33.53 35.12
CA LYS A 2 40.41 33.94 33.83
C LYS A 2 39.33 32.92 33.44
N THR A 3 38.08 33.37 33.40
CA THR A 3 36.92 32.58 32.97
C THR A 3 36.94 32.44 31.45
N VAL A 4 36.96 31.21 30.94
CA VAL A 4 36.83 30.90 29.51
C VAL A 4 35.36 30.56 29.25
N ALA A 5 34.72 31.35 28.40
CA ALA A 5 33.34 31.13 27.96
C ALA A 5 33.33 30.13 26.79
N THR A 6 32.58 29.04 26.94
CA THR A 6 32.36 28.02 25.90
C THR A 6 31.16 28.42 25.05
N VAL A 7 31.38 28.66 23.76
CA VAL A 7 30.32 28.92 22.78
C VAL A 7 29.94 27.59 22.14
N PHE A 8 28.70 27.12 22.38
CA PHE A 8 28.11 25.96 21.71
C PHE A 8 27.52 26.39 20.36
N PRO A 9 27.88 25.76 19.23
CA PRO A 9 27.23 26.04 17.95
C PRO A 9 25.86 25.36 17.90
N VAL A 10 24.83 26.16 17.58
CA VAL A 10 23.48 25.71 17.26
C VAL A 10 23.53 25.01 15.91
N LEU A 11 23.42 23.67 15.91
CA LEU A 11 23.22 22.87 14.70
C LEU A 11 21.79 23.09 14.20
N ALA A 12 21.68 23.76 13.05
CA ALA A 12 20.44 23.93 12.30
C ALA A 12 19.89 22.55 11.89
N GLY A 13 18.68 22.23 12.34
CA GLY A 13 17.96 21.02 11.96
C GLY A 13 17.61 21.03 10.47
N LEU A 14 18.15 20.06 9.74
CA LEU A 14 17.62 19.65 8.44
C LEU A 14 16.28 18.95 8.68
N VAL A 15 15.18 19.70 8.57
CA VAL A 15 13.85 19.12 8.46
C VAL A 15 13.78 18.45 7.09
N SER A 16 14.03 17.13 7.07
CA SER A 16 13.69 16.32 5.90
C SER A 16 12.17 16.29 5.77
N PRO A 17 11.59 16.53 4.59
CA PRO A 17 10.15 16.32 4.42
C PRO A 17 9.85 14.86 4.73
N ALA A 18 9.03 14.66 5.75
CA ALA A 18 8.51 13.36 6.11
C ALA A 18 7.85 12.72 4.88
N GLY A 19 8.22 11.46 4.62
CA GLY A 19 7.83 10.61 3.50
C GLY A 19 6.63 11.10 2.71
N ALA A 20 6.89 11.67 1.54
CA ALA A 20 6.02 11.36 0.41
C ALA A 20 6.12 9.84 0.26
N GLN A 21 5.15 9.10 0.81
CA GLN A 21 4.96 7.72 0.42
C GLN A 21 4.92 7.76 -1.10
N GLU A 22 5.96 7.21 -1.71
CA GLU A 22 6.10 7.06 -3.14
C GLU A 22 4.86 6.24 -3.53
N ARG A 23 3.79 6.93 -3.95
CA ARG A 23 2.49 6.31 -4.25
C ARG A 23 2.82 5.26 -5.29
N GLN A 24 2.81 3.99 -4.88
CA GLN A 24 3.44 2.95 -5.68
C GLN A 24 2.56 2.71 -6.91
N CYS A 25 2.85 3.44 -7.98
CA CYS A 25 2.24 3.22 -9.27
C CYS A 25 2.55 1.80 -9.70
N GLY A 26 1.51 1.07 -10.06
CA GLY A 26 1.64 -0.33 -10.41
C GLY A 26 0.28 -0.96 -10.66
N TRP A 27 0.32 -2.25 -10.88
CA TRP A 27 -0.85 -3.08 -11.05
C TRP A 27 -1.18 -3.79 -9.75
N TYR A 28 -2.46 -3.82 -9.41
CA TYR A 28 -2.97 -4.43 -8.18
C TYR A 28 -4.02 -5.45 -8.55
N VAL A 29 -4.00 -6.60 -7.89
CA VAL A 29 -5.14 -7.51 -7.90
C VAL A 29 -6.07 -7.07 -6.78
N ILE A 30 -7.27 -6.65 -7.13
CA ILE A 30 -8.31 -6.24 -6.17
C ILE A 30 -9.08 -7.49 -5.76
N LEU A 31 -9.09 -7.79 -4.47
CA LEU A 31 -9.77 -8.97 -3.90
C LEU A 31 -11.16 -8.62 -3.35
N GLY A 32 -11.40 -7.35 -3.06
CA GLY A 32 -12.68 -6.84 -2.57
C GLY A 32 -12.51 -5.45 -1.97
N CYS A 33 -13.59 -4.67 -1.94
CA CYS A 33 -13.60 -3.33 -1.35
C CYS A 33 -14.76 -3.15 -0.39
N SER A 34 -14.56 -2.31 0.62
CA SER A 34 -15.50 -1.98 1.67
C SER A 34 -15.57 -0.44 1.83
N PRO A 35 -16.73 0.13 2.23
CA PRO A 35 -16.84 1.55 2.55
C PRO A 35 -16.08 1.93 3.84
N ASP A 36 -15.66 0.95 4.65
CA ASP A 36 -14.92 1.17 5.89
C ASP A 36 -13.76 0.18 6.05
N ALA A 37 -12.75 0.62 6.79
CA ALA A 37 -11.53 -0.15 7.04
C ALA A 37 -11.82 -1.49 7.75
N TYR A 38 -12.83 -1.55 8.62
CA TYR A 38 -13.16 -2.76 9.36
C TYR A 38 -13.69 -3.87 8.44
N GLY A 39 -14.54 -3.54 7.47
CA GLY A 39 -15.01 -4.49 6.47
C GLY A 39 -13.90 -4.96 5.52
N ALA A 40 -12.96 -4.07 5.18
CA ALA A 40 -11.77 -4.45 4.39
C ALA A 40 -10.86 -5.40 5.18
N GLU A 41 -10.59 -5.11 6.46
CA GLU A 41 -9.80 -6.00 7.33
C GLU A 41 -10.46 -7.37 7.50
N LYS A 42 -11.78 -7.45 7.67
CA LYS A 42 -12.50 -8.74 7.67
C LYS A 42 -12.31 -9.52 6.37
N THR A 43 -12.29 -8.82 5.25
CA THR A 43 -12.04 -9.43 3.93
C THR A 43 -10.59 -9.93 3.85
N LEU A 44 -9.63 -9.15 4.34
CA LEU A 44 -8.22 -9.56 4.42
C LEU A 44 -8.03 -10.79 5.30
N GLU A 45 -8.69 -10.86 6.46
CA GLU A 45 -8.64 -12.03 7.35
C GLU A 45 -9.14 -13.31 6.65
N SER A 46 -10.10 -13.20 5.72
CA SER A 46 -10.61 -14.38 4.98
C SER A 46 -9.60 -15.00 4.01
N VAL A 47 -8.60 -14.22 3.60
CA VAL A 47 -7.51 -14.66 2.70
C VAL A 47 -6.17 -14.68 3.40
N ARG A 48 -6.12 -14.41 4.71
CA ARG A 48 -4.88 -14.40 5.47
C ARG A 48 -4.26 -15.80 5.48
N GLY A 49 -2.96 -15.86 5.20
CA GLY A 49 -2.20 -17.12 5.15
C GLY A 49 -2.33 -17.87 3.82
N VAL A 50 -3.12 -17.37 2.87
CA VAL A 50 -3.06 -17.84 1.49
C VAL A 50 -1.71 -17.43 0.89
N VAL A 51 -0.99 -18.39 0.33
CA VAL A 51 0.30 -18.18 -0.33
C VAL A 51 0.16 -18.64 -1.77
N LEU A 52 0.13 -17.68 -2.71
CA LEU A 52 0.08 -17.96 -4.14
C LEU A 52 1.44 -17.65 -4.77
N PRO A 53 1.93 -18.50 -5.71
CA PRO A 53 3.13 -18.20 -6.47
C PRO A 53 3.02 -16.83 -7.17
N GLY A 54 4.02 -15.98 -6.99
CA GLY A 54 4.05 -14.64 -7.60
C GLY A 54 3.24 -13.57 -6.88
N SER A 55 2.55 -13.90 -5.78
CA SER A 55 1.87 -12.92 -4.92
C SER A 55 2.89 -11.98 -4.26
N ALA A 56 2.54 -10.69 -4.13
CA ALA A 56 3.28 -9.70 -3.36
C ALA A 56 2.78 -9.60 -1.90
N GLY A 57 1.64 -10.23 -1.59
CA GLY A 57 1.02 -10.28 -0.28
C GLY A 57 -0.22 -9.41 -0.19
N ALA A 58 -1.34 -10.00 0.25
CA ALA A 58 -2.59 -9.29 0.42
C ALA A 58 -2.51 -8.27 1.59
N HIS A 59 -2.98 -7.05 1.36
CA HIS A 59 -3.05 -5.97 2.35
C HIS A 59 -4.20 -5.00 2.04
N VAL A 60 -4.57 -4.15 3.01
CA VAL A 60 -5.60 -3.11 2.81
C VAL A 60 -4.95 -1.82 2.31
N VAL A 61 -5.58 -1.18 1.33
CA VAL A 61 -5.27 0.18 0.89
C VAL A 61 -6.50 1.08 0.97
N GLU A 62 -6.28 2.36 1.33
CA GLU A 62 -7.27 3.41 1.22
C GLU A 62 -7.23 3.99 -0.20
N THR A 63 -8.35 3.97 -0.91
CA THR A 63 -8.37 4.25 -2.36
C THR A 63 -8.15 5.71 -2.72
N ASP A 64 -8.34 6.63 -1.78
CA ASP A 64 -8.10 8.07 -1.99
C ASP A 64 -6.63 8.38 -2.30
N ALA A 65 -5.72 7.47 -1.97
CA ALA A 65 -4.32 7.57 -2.33
C ALA A 65 -4.00 7.17 -3.79
N TYR A 66 -4.97 6.62 -4.53
CA TYR A 66 -4.79 6.01 -5.86
C TYR A 66 -5.73 6.65 -6.90
N PRO A 67 -5.23 7.46 -7.84
CA PRO A 67 -6.05 8.27 -8.75
C PRO A 67 -7.06 7.48 -9.59
N ASP A 68 -6.69 6.26 -9.98
CA ASP A 68 -7.51 5.42 -10.86
C ASP A 68 -8.51 4.56 -10.08
N PHE A 69 -8.42 4.53 -8.75
CA PHE A 69 -9.33 3.77 -7.91
C PHE A 69 -10.59 4.60 -7.64
N ASN A 70 -11.68 3.91 -7.31
CA ASN A 70 -12.89 4.61 -6.88
C ASN A 70 -12.60 5.19 -5.48
N PRO A 71 -12.68 6.52 -5.28
CA PRO A 71 -12.32 7.15 -4.01
C PRO A 71 -13.29 6.78 -2.89
N GLY A 72 -12.87 6.99 -1.64
CA GLY A 72 -13.67 6.75 -0.42
C GLY A 72 -13.92 5.29 -0.08
N LEU A 73 -13.05 4.37 -0.51
CA LEU A 73 -13.14 2.94 -0.23
C LEU A 73 -11.86 2.43 0.44
N PHE A 74 -11.98 1.25 1.05
CA PHE A 74 -10.87 0.45 1.53
C PHE A 74 -10.87 -0.87 0.76
N CYS A 75 -9.82 -1.12 0.00
CA CYS A 75 -9.72 -2.33 -0.83
C CYS A 75 -8.65 -3.26 -0.29
N VAL A 76 -8.94 -4.57 -0.27
CA VAL A 76 -7.93 -5.61 -0.10
C VAL A 76 -7.28 -5.84 -1.45
N VAL A 77 -5.97 -5.70 -1.51
CA VAL A 77 -5.19 -5.80 -2.75
C VAL A 77 -3.98 -6.69 -2.57
N ASP A 78 -3.53 -7.28 -3.67
CA ASP A 78 -2.19 -7.85 -3.81
C ASP A 78 -1.41 -7.06 -4.88
N GLY A 79 -0.16 -6.72 -4.62
CA GLY A 79 0.67 -5.85 -5.46
C GLY A 79 1.50 -4.86 -4.62
N PRO A 80 2.07 -3.83 -5.25
CA PRO A 80 2.05 -3.53 -6.67
C PRO A 80 2.84 -4.54 -7.52
N PHE A 81 2.40 -4.75 -8.76
CA PHE A 81 3.10 -5.49 -9.81
C PHE A 81 3.56 -4.55 -10.93
N GLU A 82 4.64 -4.92 -11.60
CA GLU A 82 5.24 -4.13 -12.68
C GLU A 82 4.36 -4.12 -13.95
N SER A 83 3.54 -5.15 -14.15
CA SER A 83 2.66 -5.27 -15.31
C SER A 83 1.34 -5.94 -14.98
N GLN A 84 0.32 -5.69 -15.82
CA GLN A 84 -0.98 -6.35 -15.72
C GLN A 84 -0.84 -7.87 -15.74
N ALA A 85 -0.01 -8.39 -16.67
CA ALA A 85 0.22 -9.82 -16.82
C ALA A 85 0.82 -10.46 -15.56
N GLN A 86 1.69 -9.75 -14.82
CA GLN A 86 2.20 -10.27 -13.55
C GLN A 86 1.07 -10.44 -12.53
N GLY A 87 0.18 -9.46 -12.39
CA GLY A 87 -0.98 -9.58 -11.50
C GLY A 87 -1.94 -10.69 -11.90
N GLU A 88 -2.20 -10.85 -13.20
CA GLU A 88 -3.06 -11.93 -13.73
C GLU A 88 -2.48 -13.33 -13.47
N ASN A 89 -1.15 -13.47 -13.47
CA ASN A 89 -0.45 -14.74 -13.22
C ASN A 89 -0.45 -15.19 -11.75
N VAL A 90 -0.91 -14.37 -10.80
CA VAL A 90 -1.03 -14.79 -9.39
C VAL A 90 -2.24 -15.72 -9.19
N HIS A 91 -3.18 -15.75 -10.13
CA HIS A 91 -4.36 -16.62 -10.12
C HIS A 91 -5.30 -16.47 -8.91
N TRP A 92 -5.36 -15.27 -8.30
CA TRP A 92 -6.36 -14.94 -7.29
C TRP A 92 -7.82 -15.23 -7.68
N PRO A 93 -8.27 -15.07 -8.94
CA PRO A 93 -9.65 -15.40 -9.33
C PRO A 93 -10.06 -16.85 -9.03
N ASP A 94 -9.11 -17.78 -8.92
CA ASP A 94 -9.38 -19.19 -8.57
C ASP A 94 -9.75 -19.36 -7.08
N MET A 95 -9.32 -18.43 -6.22
CA MET A 95 -9.53 -18.44 -4.77
C MET A 95 -10.59 -17.44 -4.31
N VAL A 96 -10.61 -16.27 -4.95
CA VAL A 96 -11.51 -15.16 -4.64
C VAL A 96 -12.31 -14.85 -5.90
N PRO A 97 -13.52 -15.41 -6.04
CA PRO A 97 -14.36 -15.15 -7.19
C PRO A 97 -14.63 -13.65 -7.36
N GLY A 98 -14.34 -13.13 -8.55
CA GLY A 98 -14.49 -11.71 -8.85
C GLY A 98 -13.26 -10.86 -8.53
N ALA A 99 -12.14 -11.46 -8.09
CA ALA A 99 -10.87 -10.76 -8.08
C ALA A 99 -10.50 -10.31 -9.49
N TYR A 100 -9.94 -9.09 -9.62
CA TYR A 100 -9.59 -8.52 -10.91
C TYR A 100 -8.35 -7.63 -10.80
N VAL A 101 -7.66 -7.45 -11.92
CA VAL A 101 -6.46 -6.61 -11.98
C VAL A 101 -6.82 -5.18 -12.36
N LYS A 102 -6.26 -4.20 -11.66
CA LYS A 102 -6.47 -2.77 -11.89
C LYS A 102 -5.18 -1.98 -11.72
N ARG A 103 -5.01 -0.93 -12.51
CA ARG A 103 -3.88 -0.01 -12.41
C ARG A 103 -4.16 1.04 -11.33
N GLY A 104 -3.17 1.30 -10.47
CA GLY A 104 -3.24 2.30 -9.39
C GLY A 104 -2.81 3.71 -9.78
N CYS A 105 -2.55 3.92 -11.07
CA CYS A 105 -2.15 5.13 -11.78
C CYS A 105 -2.59 5.00 -13.25
#